data_AF-A0A9N9KJE6-F1
#
_entry.id   AF-A0A9N9KJE6-F1
#
_cell.length_a   1.000
_cell.length_b   1.000
_cell.length_c   1.000
_cell.angle_alpha   90.00
_cell.angle_beta   90.00
_cell.angle_gamma   90.00
#
_symmetry.space_group_name_H-M   'P 1'
#
loop_
_entity.id
_entity.type
_entity.pdbx_description
1 polymer ?
#
loop_
_entity_poly.entity_id
_entity_poly.type
_entity_poly.pdbx_seq_one_letter_code
_entity_poly.pdbx_strand_id
1 'polypeptide(L)'
;ITQYNPQDATTNPSLILEASTVAKSRHLMALFEEVGVDKSRVMIKIASTWEGIQAAKILENEGIKCNMTLLFSFTQAVACAEAGVTLISPYAGRILDWYMKNTNKTYKSYEDPGVLSVIEIYNYYKKFGYKTIVMGASFRNTGEIEELAGCDFLTIGPALLNKLQNSYKKIERKISPDT
;
A
#
# COMPACT_ATOMS: atom_id res chain seq x y z
N ILE A 1 -12.10 -5.03 -17.29
CA ILE A 1 -12.25 -4.15 -16.11
C ILE A 1 -13.72 -3.88 -15.77
N THR A 2 -14.62 -3.77 -16.75
CA THR A 2 -16.09 -3.59 -16.58
C THR A 2 -16.83 -4.68 -15.78
N GLN A 3 -16.14 -5.74 -15.36
CA GLN A 3 -16.69 -6.82 -14.52
C GLN A 3 -16.11 -6.85 -13.09
N TYR A 4 -15.26 -5.90 -12.71
CA TYR A 4 -14.63 -5.92 -11.39
C TYR A 4 -15.53 -5.28 -10.34
N ASN A 5 -16.12 -6.09 -9.46
CA ASN A 5 -16.83 -5.61 -8.28
C ASN A 5 -15.81 -5.39 -7.15
N PRO A 6 -15.72 -4.19 -6.54
CA PRO A 6 -14.85 -3.97 -5.38
C PRO A 6 -15.21 -4.93 -4.25
N GLN A 7 -14.27 -5.78 -3.86
CA GLN A 7 -14.49 -6.73 -2.77
C GLN A 7 -14.20 -6.09 -1.42
N ASP A 8 -13.12 -5.30 -1.36
CA ASP A 8 -12.66 -4.61 -0.16
C ASP A 8 -12.58 -3.09 -0.37
N ALA A 9 -12.75 -2.36 0.72
CA ALA A 9 -12.63 -0.90 0.78
C ALA A 9 -11.64 -0.51 1.87
N THR A 10 -10.94 0.61 1.66
CA THR A 10 -10.10 1.23 2.68
C THR A 10 -10.57 2.65 2.94
N THR A 11 -10.46 3.12 4.19
CA THR A 11 -10.90 4.49 4.52
C THR A 11 -10.17 5.53 3.67
N ASN A 12 -10.84 6.65 3.39
CA ASN A 12 -10.29 7.72 2.56
C ASN A 12 -9.00 8.27 3.18
N PRO A 13 -7.92 8.50 2.40
CA PRO A 13 -6.71 9.14 2.88
C PRO A 13 -6.92 10.47 3.65
N SER A 14 -7.98 11.23 3.36
CA SER A 14 -8.29 12.44 4.12
C SER A 14 -8.63 12.18 5.59
N LEU A 15 -9.06 10.95 5.93
CA LEU A 15 -9.44 10.55 7.27
C LEU A 15 -8.28 9.95 8.07
N ILE A 16 -7.06 9.92 7.53
CA ILE A 16 -5.93 9.26 8.19
C ILE A 16 -5.61 9.89 9.55
N LEU A 17 -5.67 11.22 9.66
CA LEU A 17 -5.43 11.90 10.94
C LEU A 17 -6.52 11.58 11.95
N GLU A 18 -7.78 11.57 11.52
CA GLU A 18 -8.90 11.21 12.38
C GLU A 18 -8.79 9.75 12.85
N ALA A 19 -8.49 8.82 11.92
CA ALA A 19 -8.33 7.39 12.19
C ALA A 19 -7.05 7.02 12.93
N SER A 20 -6.14 7.97 13.20
CA SER A 20 -4.88 7.71 13.93
C SER A 20 -5.09 7.24 15.37
N THR A 21 -6.29 7.40 15.92
CA THR A 21 -6.66 6.89 17.24
C THR A 21 -7.46 5.59 17.13
N VAL A 22 -7.21 4.68 18.08
CA VAL A 22 -7.95 3.42 18.20
C VAL A 22 -9.46 3.67 18.37
N ALA A 23 -9.85 4.66 19.18
CA ALA A 23 -11.25 4.99 19.43
C ALA A 23 -12.00 5.42 18.15
N LYS A 24 -11.38 6.29 17.33
CA LYS A 24 -12.00 6.73 16.07
C LYS A 24 -12.07 5.60 15.05
N SER A 25 -11.05 4.75 14.99
CA SER A 25 -11.06 3.57 14.12
C SER A 25 -12.22 2.63 14.45
N ARG A 26 -12.46 2.34 15.73
CA ARG A 26 -13.63 1.56 16.19
C ARG A 26 -14.94 2.24 15.82
N HIS A 27 -15.03 3.56 16.00
CA HIS A 27 -16.22 4.32 15.63
C HIS A 27 -16.51 4.25 14.13
N LEU A 28 -15.49 4.37 13.27
CA LEU A 28 -15.66 4.20 11.82
C LEU A 28 -16.16 2.79 11.46
N MET A 29 -15.61 1.75 12.09
CA MET A 29 -16.08 0.37 11.88
C MET A 29 -17.54 0.18 12.32
N ALA A 30 -17.97 0.83 13.40
CA ALA A 30 -19.37 0.82 13.83
C ALA A 30 -20.29 1.52 12.82
N LEU A 31 -19.88 2.67 12.28
CA LEU A 31 -20.63 3.37 11.22
C LEU A 31 -20.80 2.51 9.96
N PHE A 32 -19.79 1.75 9.57
CA PHE A 32 -19.90 0.80 8.45
C PHE A 32 -20.92 -0.32 8.74
N GLU A 33 -20.89 -0.87 9.94
CA GLU A 33 -21.84 -1.92 10.37
C GLU A 33 -23.28 -1.39 10.42
N GLU A 34 -23.49 -0.15 10.89
CA GLU A 34 -24.81 0.51 10.92
C GLU A 34 -25.44 0.65 9.53
N VAL A 35 -24.64 0.85 8.49
CA VAL A 35 -25.11 0.92 7.09
C VAL A 35 -25.09 -0.44 6.38
N GLY A 36 -24.93 -1.54 7.12
CA GLY A 36 -24.98 -2.90 6.60
C GLY A 36 -23.72 -3.36 5.85
N VAL A 37 -22.59 -2.69 6.03
CA VAL A 37 -21.30 -3.10 5.45
C VAL A 37 -20.58 -4.02 6.42
N ASP A 38 -20.30 -5.25 5.96
CA ASP A 38 -19.55 -6.23 6.72
C ASP A 38 -18.11 -5.74 7.02
N LYS A 39 -17.70 -5.81 8.29
CA LYS A 39 -16.39 -5.36 8.78
C LYS A 39 -15.23 -6.04 8.05
N SER A 40 -15.40 -7.29 7.60
CA SER A 40 -14.36 -8.04 6.88
C SER A 40 -13.97 -7.42 5.55
N ARG A 41 -14.84 -6.57 4.97
CA ARG A 41 -14.66 -5.84 3.71
C ARG A 41 -13.99 -4.48 3.89
N VAL A 42 -13.73 -4.04 5.11
CA VAL A 42 -13.19 -2.71 5.41
C VAL A 42 -11.81 -2.83 6.04
N MET A 43 -10.86 -2.04 5.54
CA MET A 43 -9.56 -1.83 6.17
C MET A 43 -9.41 -0.38 6.61
N ILE A 44 -9.10 -0.16 7.89
CA ILE A 44 -8.84 1.19 8.40
C ILE A 44 -7.46 1.65 7.93
N LYS A 45 -7.42 2.78 7.21
CA LYS A 45 -6.20 3.36 6.67
C LYS A 45 -5.55 4.30 7.68
N ILE A 46 -4.30 4.02 8.05
CA ILE A 46 -3.56 4.75 9.11
C ILE A 46 -2.19 5.16 8.58
N ALA A 47 -1.72 6.36 8.94
CA ALA A 47 -0.37 6.81 8.61
C ALA A 47 0.66 5.94 9.33
N SER A 48 1.75 5.59 8.63
CA SER A 48 2.83 4.76 9.17
C SER A 48 3.77 5.54 10.10
N THR A 49 3.23 6.38 10.99
CA THR A 49 3.99 6.91 12.13
C THR A 49 4.13 5.82 13.18
N TRP A 50 5.02 6.02 14.17
CA TRP A 50 5.16 5.07 15.27
C TRP A 50 3.82 4.85 15.99
N GLU A 51 3.12 5.92 16.35
CA GLU A 51 1.83 5.88 17.04
C GLU A 51 0.76 5.20 16.18
N GLY A 52 0.77 5.45 14.87
CA GLY A 52 -0.14 4.80 13.92
C GLY A 52 0.09 3.30 13.85
N ILE A 53 1.36 2.85 13.83
CA ILE A 53 1.71 1.43 13.85
C ILE A 53 1.29 0.78 15.17
N GLN A 54 1.49 1.46 16.30
CA GLN A 54 1.05 0.96 17.61
C GLN A 54 -0.48 0.87 17.70
N ALA A 55 -1.20 1.84 17.14
CA ALA A 55 -2.66 1.78 17.06
C ALA A 55 -3.13 0.62 16.17
N ALA A 56 -2.50 0.41 15.01
CA ALA A 56 -2.79 -0.70 14.12
C ALA A 56 -2.57 -2.06 14.80
N LYS A 57 -1.50 -2.21 15.58
CA LYS A 57 -1.25 -3.42 16.37
C LYS A 57 -2.39 -3.75 17.33
N ILE A 58 -2.96 -2.74 18.00
CA ILE A 58 -4.12 -2.92 18.89
C ILE A 58 -5.35 -3.34 18.07
N LEU A 59 -5.62 -2.63 16.98
CA LEU A 59 -6.78 -2.86 16.12
C LEU A 59 -6.77 -4.24 15.46
N GLU A 60 -5.61 -4.71 14.98
CA GLU A 60 -5.46 -6.03 14.37
C GLU A 60 -5.70 -7.16 15.37
N ASN A 61 -5.25 -6.99 16.62
CA ASN A 61 -5.56 -7.93 17.71
C ASN A 61 -7.06 -7.96 18.06
N GLU A 62 -7.81 -6.91 17.71
CA GLU A 62 -9.27 -6.84 17.83
C GLU A 62 -10.00 -7.32 16.55
N GLY A 63 -9.27 -7.79 15.54
CA GLY A 63 -9.82 -8.23 14.26
C GLY A 63 -10.17 -7.09 13.30
N ILE A 64 -9.73 -5.86 13.57
CA ILE A 64 -9.90 -4.71 12.67
C ILE A 64 -8.69 -4.61 11.76
N LYS A 65 -8.87 -5.01 10.49
CA LYS A 65 -7.83 -4.97 9.46
C LYS A 65 -7.36 -3.54 9.22
N CYS A 66 -6.05 -3.35 9.14
CA CYS A 66 -5.41 -2.06 8.91
C CYS A 66 -4.63 -2.03 7.59
N ASN A 67 -4.68 -0.87 6.94
CA ASN A 67 -3.86 -0.51 5.78
C ASN A 67 -2.90 0.62 6.18
N MET A 68 -1.63 0.27 6.37
CA MET A 68 -0.61 1.25 6.74
C MET A 68 -0.11 2.02 5.52
N THR A 69 -0.38 3.32 5.48
CA THR A 69 -0.09 4.19 4.33
C THR A 69 0.93 5.27 4.68
N LEU A 70 1.35 6.09 3.71
CA LEU A 70 2.44 7.06 3.89
C LEU A 70 3.73 6.37 4.39
N LEU A 71 4.00 5.19 3.81
CA LEU A 71 5.15 4.39 4.10
C LEU A 71 6.23 4.68 3.05
N PHE A 72 7.37 5.20 3.52
CA PHE A 72 8.47 5.70 2.69
C PHE A 72 9.82 5.08 3.04
N SER A 73 9.96 4.45 4.22
CA SER A 73 11.22 3.88 4.67
C SER A 73 11.11 2.38 4.97
N PHE A 74 12.24 1.70 4.80
CA PHE A 74 12.39 0.31 5.20
C PHE A 74 12.08 0.12 6.70
N THR A 75 12.49 1.06 7.55
CA THR A 75 12.21 1.03 8.99
C THR A 75 10.71 0.98 9.30
N GLN A 76 9.90 1.78 8.59
CA GLN A 76 8.44 1.72 8.74
C GLN A 76 7.90 0.36 8.30
N ALA A 77 8.42 -0.21 7.20
CA ALA A 77 8.01 -1.53 6.74
C ALA A 77 8.32 -2.63 7.76
N VAL A 78 9.52 -2.64 8.36
CA VAL A 78 9.85 -3.62 9.40
C VAL A 78 8.91 -3.48 10.61
N ALA A 79 8.69 -2.26 11.09
CA ALA A 79 7.81 -2.03 12.23
C ALA A 79 6.36 -2.45 11.95
N CYS A 80 5.83 -2.20 10.74
CA CYS A 80 4.51 -2.68 10.33
C CYS A 80 4.44 -4.21 10.30
N ALA A 81 5.48 -4.88 9.81
CA ALA A 81 5.53 -6.34 9.73
C ALA A 81 5.50 -6.97 11.13
N GLU A 82 6.30 -6.45 12.06
CA GLU A 82 6.36 -6.89 13.45
C GLU A 82 5.09 -6.55 14.26
N ALA A 83 4.38 -5.49 13.85
CA ALA A 83 3.06 -5.17 14.39
C ALA A 83 1.94 -6.11 13.89
N GLY A 84 2.22 -6.95 12.89
CA GLY A 84 1.26 -7.93 12.37
C GLY A 84 0.11 -7.29 11.58
N VAL A 85 0.34 -6.14 10.95
CA VAL A 85 -0.71 -5.47 10.17
C VAL A 85 -1.12 -6.27 8.94
N THR A 86 -2.36 -6.14 8.53
CA THR A 86 -2.94 -6.85 7.39
C THR A 86 -2.28 -6.44 6.09
N LEU A 87 -2.10 -5.13 5.86
CA LEU A 87 -1.61 -4.59 4.60
C LEU A 87 -0.76 -3.33 4.80
N ILE A 88 0.27 -3.16 3.97
CA ILE A 88 1.01 -1.90 3.83
C ILE A 88 0.89 -1.32 2.41
N SER A 89 0.91 0.00 2.32
CA SER A 89 0.90 0.79 1.08
C SER A 89 2.20 1.62 0.95
N PRO A 90 3.34 1.02 0.55
CA PRO A 90 4.56 1.78 0.25
C PRO A 90 4.38 2.66 -1.00
N TYR A 91 4.83 3.91 -0.93
CA TYR A 91 4.60 4.92 -1.97
C TYR A 91 5.80 5.01 -2.93
N ALA A 92 5.66 4.54 -4.17
CA ALA A 92 6.73 4.63 -5.16
C ALA A 92 6.91 6.08 -5.69
N GLY A 93 5.89 6.64 -6.33
CA GLY A 93 6.05 7.90 -7.07
C GLY A 93 6.30 9.14 -6.21
N ARG A 94 5.94 9.12 -4.91
CA ARG A 94 6.31 10.21 -3.99
C ARG A 94 7.79 10.16 -3.60
N ILE A 95 8.39 8.97 -3.54
CA ILE A 95 9.84 8.82 -3.37
C ILE A 95 10.53 9.36 -4.64
N LEU A 96 10.05 8.99 -5.83
CA LEU A 96 10.56 9.55 -7.09
C LEU A 96 10.53 11.09 -7.09
N ASP A 97 9.39 11.71 -6.74
CA ASP A 97 9.25 13.17 -6.67
C ASP A 97 10.36 13.79 -5.79
N TRP A 98 10.61 13.22 -4.62
CA TRP A 98 11.61 13.71 -3.68
C TRP A 98 13.02 13.59 -4.27
N TYR A 99 13.36 12.44 -4.87
CA TYR A 99 14.67 12.25 -5.47
C TYR A 99 14.89 13.18 -6.66
N MET A 100 13.92 13.33 -7.57
CA MET A 100 14.03 14.25 -8.71
C MET A 100 14.28 15.68 -8.25
N LYS A 101 13.53 16.15 -7.23
CA LYS A 101 13.67 17.51 -6.69
C LYS A 101 15.02 17.74 -6.01
N ASN A 102 15.53 16.76 -5.25
CA ASN A 102 16.72 16.96 -4.41
C ASN A 102 18.04 16.55 -5.09
N THR A 103 17.99 15.73 -6.13
CA THR A 103 19.19 15.28 -6.86
C THR A 103 19.34 15.92 -8.24
N ASN A 104 18.29 16.58 -8.74
CA ASN A 104 18.20 17.13 -10.10
C ASN A 104 18.48 16.08 -11.19
N LYS A 105 18.14 14.81 -10.93
CA LYS A 105 18.27 13.68 -11.85
C LYS A 105 16.90 13.22 -12.32
N THR A 106 16.87 12.64 -13.53
CA THR A 106 15.75 11.84 -14.01
C THR A 106 16.07 10.36 -13.84
N TYR A 107 15.04 9.55 -13.65
CA TYR A 107 15.18 8.12 -13.38
C TYR A 107 14.41 7.33 -14.44
N LYS A 108 15.01 6.27 -14.95
CA LYS A 108 14.27 5.24 -15.68
C LYS A 108 13.52 4.38 -14.67
N SER A 109 12.43 3.74 -15.10
CA SER A 109 11.57 2.98 -14.19
C SER A 109 12.29 1.89 -13.38
N TYR A 110 13.32 1.24 -13.95
CA TYR A 110 14.11 0.23 -13.25
C TYR A 110 15.15 0.81 -12.28
N GLU A 111 15.42 2.11 -12.35
CA GLU A 111 16.33 2.86 -11.46
C GLU A 111 15.53 3.76 -10.50
N ASP A 112 14.20 3.70 -10.58
CA ASP A 112 13.31 4.54 -9.79
C ASP A 112 13.48 4.21 -8.30
N PRO A 113 13.88 5.17 -7.46
CA PRO A 113 14.15 4.93 -6.05
C PRO A 113 12.90 4.47 -5.28
N GLY A 114 11.70 4.86 -5.74
CA GLY A 114 10.44 4.37 -5.20
C GLY A 114 10.17 2.92 -5.57
N VAL A 115 10.42 2.53 -6.82
CA VAL A 115 10.33 1.12 -7.26
C VAL A 115 11.30 0.25 -6.47
N LEU A 116 12.57 0.67 -6.39
CA LEU A 116 13.60 -0.05 -5.64
C LEU A 116 13.23 -0.22 -4.16
N SER A 117 12.64 0.81 -3.55
CA SER A 117 12.16 0.72 -2.16
C SER A 117 11.04 -0.31 -2.00
N VAL A 118 10.05 -0.37 -2.91
CA VAL A 118 8.98 -1.38 -2.83
C VAL A 118 9.54 -2.79 -3.03
N ILE A 119 10.49 -2.98 -3.96
CA ILE A 119 11.13 -4.28 -4.21
C ILE A 119 11.88 -4.75 -2.96
N GLU A 120 12.67 -3.87 -2.32
CA GLU A 120 13.39 -4.19 -1.09
C GLU A 120 12.43 -4.64 0.03
N ILE A 121 11.35 -3.89 0.23
CA ILE A 121 10.32 -4.21 1.23
C ILE A 121 9.65 -5.56 0.91
N TYR A 122 9.26 -5.77 -0.35
CA TYR A 122 8.62 -7.01 -0.79
C TYR A 122 9.52 -8.22 -0.52
N ASN A 123 10.77 -8.15 -0.96
CA ASN A 123 11.73 -9.24 -0.80
C ASN A 123 12.00 -9.54 0.68
N TYR A 124 12.12 -8.51 1.53
CA TYR A 124 12.23 -8.70 2.98
C TYR A 124 11.03 -9.45 3.54
N TYR A 125 9.82 -9.03 3.18
CA TYR A 125 8.58 -9.64 3.67
C TYR A 125 8.49 -11.11 3.29
N LYS A 126 8.78 -11.45 2.02
CA LYS A 126 8.73 -12.84 1.54
C LYS A 126 9.84 -13.70 2.14
N LYS A 127 11.08 -13.20 2.18
CA LYS A 127 12.24 -13.88 2.76
C LYS A 127 12.03 -14.31 4.21
N PHE A 128 11.41 -13.44 5.02
CA PHE A 128 11.19 -13.71 6.45
C PHE A 128 9.78 -14.25 6.76
N GLY A 129 8.97 -14.52 5.74
CA GLY A 129 7.67 -15.19 5.91
C GLY A 129 6.57 -14.31 6.52
N TYR A 130 6.71 -12.99 6.48
CA TYR A 130 5.67 -12.07 6.95
C TYR A 130 4.40 -12.19 6.10
N LYS A 131 3.23 -12.18 6.78
CA LYS A 131 1.92 -12.35 6.13
C LYS A 131 1.28 -11.04 5.67
N THR A 132 1.81 -9.92 6.15
CA THR A 132 1.37 -8.59 5.73
C THR A 132 1.45 -8.45 4.22
N ILE A 133 0.35 -8.00 3.61
CA ILE A 133 0.24 -7.80 2.17
C ILE A 133 1.03 -6.55 1.76
N VAL A 134 1.84 -6.65 0.71
CA VAL A 134 2.54 -5.50 0.13
C VAL A 134 1.73 -4.95 -1.04
N MET A 135 1.16 -3.75 -0.89
CA MET A 135 0.41 -3.07 -1.93
C MET A 135 1.14 -1.82 -2.45
N GLY A 136 1.85 -1.94 -3.57
CA GLY A 136 2.51 -0.78 -4.18
C GLY A 136 1.51 0.34 -4.51
N ALA A 137 1.87 1.58 -4.18
CA ALA A 137 0.95 2.73 -4.28
C ALA A 137 1.63 4.01 -4.80
N SER A 138 0.81 5.01 -5.13
CA SER A 138 1.24 6.38 -5.47
C SER A 138 2.09 6.53 -6.74
N PHE A 139 1.78 5.77 -7.79
CA PHE A 139 2.49 5.81 -9.08
C PHE A 139 2.37 7.16 -9.82
N ARG A 140 3.41 7.54 -10.56
CA ARG A 140 3.47 8.64 -11.53
C ARG A 140 3.31 8.17 -12.97
N ASN A 141 3.79 6.96 -13.29
CA ASN A 141 3.80 6.44 -14.65
C ASN A 141 3.55 4.92 -14.68
N THR A 142 3.24 4.37 -15.87
CA THR A 142 2.99 2.93 -16.01
C THR A 142 4.26 2.10 -15.89
N GLY A 143 5.43 2.68 -16.16
CA GLY A 143 6.71 1.98 -16.01
C GLY A 143 6.99 1.57 -14.57
N GLU A 144 6.69 2.40 -13.56
CA GLU A 144 6.80 2.00 -12.15
C GLU A 144 5.90 0.80 -11.82
N ILE A 145 4.70 0.74 -12.41
CA ILE A 145 3.74 -0.35 -12.21
C ILE A 145 4.25 -1.63 -12.86
N GLU A 146 4.74 -1.53 -14.10
CA GLU A 146 5.32 -2.64 -14.86
C GLU A 146 6.55 -3.21 -14.14
N GLU A 147 7.39 -2.37 -13.54
CA GLU A 147 8.56 -2.82 -12.78
C GLU A 147 8.20 -3.51 -11.45
N LEU A 148 6.97 -3.36 -10.97
CA LEU A 148 6.43 -4.05 -9.80
C LEU A 148 5.45 -5.18 -10.15
N ALA A 149 5.41 -5.62 -11.41
CA ALA A 149 4.57 -6.74 -11.83
C ALA A 149 4.94 -8.00 -11.04
N GLY A 150 3.97 -8.53 -10.28
CA GLY A 150 4.17 -9.68 -9.38
C GLY A 150 4.15 -9.33 -7.89
N CYS A 151 4.04 -8.04 -7.53
CA CYS A 151 3.68 -7.60 -6.19
C CYS A 151 2.33 -8.21 -5.76
N ASP A 152 2.06 -8.31 -4.45
CA ASP A 152 0.81 -8.91 -3.97
C ASP A 152 -0.39 -8.13 -4.49
N PHE A 153 -0.35 -6.80 -4.31
CA PHE A 153 -1.37 -5.87 -4.79
C PHE A 153 -0.71 -4.61 -5.35
N LEU A 154 -1.43 -3.88 -6.22
CA LEU A 154 -1.06 -2.55 -6.69
C LEU A 154 -2.32 -1.68 -6.69
N THR A 155 -2.29 -0.53 -6.01
CA THR A 155 -3.37 0.46 -6.07
C THR A 155 -3.05 1.53 -7.09
N ILE A 156 -3.84 1.58 -8.17
CA ILE A 156 -3.52 2.35 -9.38
C ILE A 156 -4.63 3.37 -9.63
N GLY A 157 -4.25 4.62 -9.84
CA GLY A 157 -5.20 5.69 -10.17
C GLY A 157 -5.87 5.48 -11.54
N PRO A 158 -7.12 5.96 -11.74
CA PRO A 158 -7.88 5.71 -12.96
C PRO A 158 -7.17 6.11 -14.27
N ALA A 159 -6.40 7.21 -14.24
CA ALA A 159 -5.64 7.67 -15.41
C ALA A 159 -4.56 6.68 -15.85
N LEU A 160 -3.83 6.09 -14.89
CA LEU A 160 -2.80 5.08 -15.19
C LEU A 160 -3.43 3.73 -15.55
N LEU A 161 -4.54 3.35 -14.89
CA LEU A 161 -5.32 2.18 -15.30
C LEU A 161 -5.78 2.27 -16.76
N ASN A 162 -6.29 3.44 -17.18
CA ASN A 162 -6.71 3.64 -18.57
C ASN A 162 -5.53 3.53 -19.55
N LYS A 163 -4.34 4.06 -19.19
CA LYS A 163 -3.12 3.88 -20.01
C LYS A 163 -2.73 2.42 -20.13
N LEU A 164 -2.76 1.65 -19.03
CA LEU A 164 -2.47 0.22 -19.04
C LEU A 164 -3.49 -0.56 -19.88
N GLN A 165 -4.78 -0.23 -19.76
CA GLN A 165 -5.85 -0.87 -20.52
C GLN A 165 -5.70 -0.67 -22.04
N ASN A 166 -5.17 0.47 -22.47
CA ASN A 166 -4.95 0.77 -23.89
C ASN A 166 -3.54 0.39 -24.39
N SER A 167 -2.72 -0.25 -23.57
CA SER A 167 -1.39 -0.72 -23.95
C SER A 167 -1.43 -2.21 -24.30
N TYR A 168 -0.89 -2.57 -25.45
CA TYR A 168 -0.73 -3.97 -25.89
C TYR A 168 0.69 -4.51 -25.65
N LYS A 169 1.51 -3.76 -24.91
CA LYS A 169 2.85 -4.20 -24.53
C LYS A 169 2.73 -5.42 -23.62
N LYS A 170 3.51 -6.47 -23.91
CA LYS A 170 3.63 -7.63 -23.01
C LYS A 170 4.25 -7.18 -21.69
N ILE A 171 3.58 -7.45 -20.57
CA ILE A 171 4.10 -7.23 -19.22
C ILE A 171 4.63 -8.56 -18.70
N GLU A 172 5.88 -8.55 -18.26
CA GLU A 172 6.53 -9.72 -17.66
C GLU A 172 6.59 -9.54 -16.14
N ARG A 173 6.49 -10.65 -15.41
CA ARG A 173 6.65 -10.64 -13.95
C ARG A 173 8.08 -10.21 -13.60
N LYS A 174 8.21 -9.23 -12.72
CA LYS A 174 9.50 -8.67 -12.25
C LYS A 174 9.88 -9.10 -10.84
N ILE A 175 8.89 -9.33 -9.97
CA ILE A 175 9.12 -9.80 -8.59
C ILE A 175 8.29 -11.05 -8.29
N SER A 176 8.85 -11.99 -7.51
CA SER A 176 8.24 -13.29 -7.20
C SER A 176 8.46 -13.64 -5.72
N PRO A 177 7.54 -14.38 -5.07
CA PRO A 177 7.80 -14.91 -3.74
C PRO A 177 8.88 -15.99 -3.70
N ASP A 178 9.23 -16.58 -4.85
CA ASP A 178 10.19 -17.70 -4.97
C ASP A 178 11.64 -17.26 -5.23
N THR A 179 11.87 -15.95 -5.37
CA THR A 179 13.20 -15.33 -5.57
C THR A 179 13.67 -14.64 -4.30
#